data_AF-A0A178W6C9-F1
#
_entry.id   AF-A0A178W6C9-F1
#
_cell.length_a   1.000
_cell.length_b   1.000
_cell.length_c   1.000
_cell.angle_alpha   90.00
_cell.angle_beta   90.00
_cell.angle_gamma   90.00
#
_symmetry.space_group_name_H-M   'P 1'
#
loop_
_entity.id
_entity.type
_entity.pdbx_description
1 polymer ?
#
loop_
_entity_poly.entity_id
_entity_poly.type
_entity_poly.pdbx_seq_one_letter_code
_entity_poly.pdbx_strand_id
1 'polypeptide(L)'
;MSRLSFRPRPLDIHKKLPILKSFKDFEDDETPTSTTRNSQLLRIASVEVDNEVAPVPSKKPASEIPTPQFVIVDTYERDYSPTFGQPASYLRARGARSELGEFVEYDLDNEDEDWLYEFDKDKKELPPEK
;
A
#
# COMPACT_ATOMS: atom_id res chain seq x y z
N MET A 1 -4.26 -59.96 1.31
CA MET A 1 -4.63 -58.57 0.93
C MET A 1 -5.62 -58.05 1.96
N SER A 2 -5.19 -57.15 2.86
CA SER A 2 -6.04 -56.60 3.92
C SER A 2 -6.90 -55.47 3.34
N ARG A 3 -8.22 -55.62 3.39
CA ARG A 3 -9.19 -54.62 2.93
C ARG A 3 -9.17 -53.47 3.93
N LEU A 4 -8.51 -52.34 3.60
CA LEU A 4 -8.60 -51.13 4.41
C LEU A 4 -10.07 -50.76 4.56
N SER A 5 -10.60 -50.82 5.78
CA SER A 5 -11.98 -50.47 6.06
C SER A 5 -12.14 -48.94 5.93
N PHE A 6 -12.78 -48.47 4.86
CA PHE A 6 -13.24 -47.10 4.75
C PHE A 6 -14.44 -46.90 5.68
N ARG A 7 -14.17 -46.60 6.95
CA ARG A 7 -15.19 -46.01 7.82
C ARG A 7 -15.19 -44.51 7.55
N PRO A 8 -16.33 -43.88 7.19
CA PRO A 8 -16.40 -42.43 7.09
C PRO A 8 -16.06 -41.85 8.45
N ARG A 9 -14.87 -41.23 8.58
CA ARG A 9 -14.53 -40.45 9.77
C ARG A 9 -15.26 -39.11 9.66
N PRO A 10 -15.96 -38.65 10.71
CA PRO A 10 -16.55 -37.33 10.71
C PRO A 10 -15.49 -36.28 10.37
N LEU A 11 -15.76 -35.44 9.38
CA LEU A 11 -14.88 -34.32 9.04
C LEU A 11 -14.94 -33.30 10.17
N ASP A 12 -13.78 -32.92 10.69
CA ASP A 12 -13.70 -31.85 11.69
C ASP A 12 -13.83 -30.49 10.98
N ILE A 13 -15.03 -29.91 11.03
CA ILE A 13 -15.34 -28.61 10.43
C ILE A 13 -14.68 -27.43 11.16
N HIS A 14 -14.13 -27.64 12.36
CA HIS A 14 -13.38 -26.60 13.09
C HIS A 14 -11.89 -26.65 12.79
N LYS A 15 -11.43 -27.67 12.06
CA LYS A 15 -10.05 -27.75 11.61
C LYS A 15 -9.73 -26.55 10.70
N LYS A 16 -8.79 -25.71 11.15
CA LYS A 16 -8.32 -24.57 10.36
C LYS A 16 -7.64 -25.06 9.10
N LEU A 17 -8.06 -24.53 7.96
CA LEU A 17 -7.41 -24.77 6.68
C LEU A 17 -6.13 -23.93 6.58
N PRO A 18 -5.03 -24.48 6.06
CA PRO A 18 -3.85 -23.68 5.74
C PRO A 18 -4.22 -22.68 4.63
N ILE A 19 -3.82 -21.41 4.83
CA ILE A 19 -4.00 -20.34 3.85
C ILE A 19 -2.70 -20.20 3.09
N LEU A 20 -2.74 -20.41 1.78
CA LEU A 20 -1.61 -20.16 0.89
C LEU A 20 -1.62 -18.70 0.47
N LYS A 21 -0.48 -18.02 0.58
CA LYS A 21 -0.30 -16.61 0.22
C LYS A 21 0.43 -16.46 -1.10
N SER A 22 1.23 -17.44 -1.50
CA SER A 22 2.00 -17.41 -2.75
C SER A 22 2.24 -18.81 -3.32
N PHE A 23 2.60 -18.88 -4.61
CA PHE A 23 2.95 -20.15 -5.27
C PHE A 23 4.20 -20.83 -4.68
N LYS A 24 5.03 -20.10 -3.92
CA LYS A 24 6.18 -20.65 -3.20
C LYS A 24 5.75 -21.59 -2.06
N ASP A 25 4.56 -21.38 -1.51
CA ASP A 25 4.01 -22.13 -0.37
C ASP A 25 3.60 -23.57 -0.74
N PHE A 26 3.70 -23.94 -2.02
CA PHE A 26 3.46 -25.30 -2.52
C PHE A 26 4.71 -26.19 -2.49
N GLU A 27 5.91 -25.61 -2.37
CA GLU A 27 7.18 -26.35 -2.48
C GLU A 27 7.64 -26.93 -1.12
N ASP A 28 7.19 -26.36 0.01
CA ASP A 28 7.53 -26.81 1.36
C ASP A 28 6.56 -27.91 1.85
N ASP A 29 6.66 -29.09 1.24
CA ASP A 29 5.81 -30.25 1.52
C ASP A 29 6.41 -31.20 2.60
N GLU A 30 6.75 -30.67 3.79
CA GLU A 30 7.12 -31.52 4.94
C GLU A 30 6.37 -31.13 6.24
N THR A 31 5.12 -31.60 6.34
CA THR A 31 4.33 -31.83 7.57
C THR A 31 4.23 -30.70 8.63
N PRO A 32 3.07 -30.02 8.79
CA PRO A 32 2.86 -29.13 9.93
C PRO A 32 2.44 -29.96 11.15
N THR A 33 3.42 -30.38 11.97
CA THR A 33 3.13 -30.89 13.32
C THR A 33 2.83 -29.70 14.23
N SER A 34 1.58 -29.60 14.68
CA SER A 34 1.12 -28.98 15.93
C SER A 34 1.85 -27.74 16.44
N THR A 35 1.24 -26.56 16.29
CA THR A 35 1.53 -25.43 17.19
C THR A 35 0.23 -24.77 17.67
N THR A 36 -0.44 -25.47 18.60
CA THR A 36 -1.56 -24.94 19.38
C THR A 36 -1.07 -24.10 20.57
N ARG A 37 -1.89 -23.09 20.90
CA ARG A 37 -2.05 -22.41 22.21
C ARG A 37 -0.98 -21.39 22.62
N ASN A 38 -1.35 -20.11 22.56
CA ASN A 38 -1.50 -19.21 23.73
C ASN A 38 -1.53 -17.72 23.27
N SER A 39 -2.70 -17.20 22.91
CA SER A 39 -2.88 -15.77 22.56
C SER A 39 -3.82 -15.03 23.52
N GLN A 40 -3.95 -15.49 24.78
CA GLN A 40 -4.98 -14.98 25.70
C GLN A 40 -4.47 -14.39 27.03
N LEU A 41 -3.19 -14.07 27.17
CA LEU A 41 -2.66 -13.43 28.40
C LEU A 41 -1.73 -12.24 28.10
N LEU A 42 -2.14 -11.32 27.22
CA LEU A 42 -1.37 -10.11 26.90
C LEU A 42 -2.13 -8.81 27.21
N ARG A 43 -3.05 -8.81 28.20
CA ARG A 43 -3.83 -7.61 28.53
C ARG A 43 -3.89 -7.18 29.99
N ILE A 44 -3.08 -7.73 30.88
CA ILE A 44 -3.07 -7.29 32.29
C ILE A 44 -1.63 -7.21 32.79
N ALA A 45 -0.92 -6.16 32.40
CA ALA A 45 0.22 -5.59 33.12
C ALA A 45 0.71 -4.35 32.35
N SER A 46 -0.12 -3.31 32.33
CA SER A 46 0.24 -1.99 31.83
C SER A 46 0.17 -1.00 32.98
N VAL A 47 1.11 -1.08 33.92
CA VAL A 47 1.53 0.05 34.77
C VAL A 47 2.95 -0.25 35.22
N GLU A 48 3.93 0.48 34.69
CA GLU A 48 4.84 1.33 35.47
C GLU A 48 6.06 1.72 34.63
N VAL A 49 6.34 3.02 34.72
CA VAL A 49 7.44 3.76 34.10
C VAL A 49 8.72 3.41 34.83
N ASP A 50 9.73 2.87 34.15
CA ASP A 50 11.07 3.47 34.14
C ASP A 50 11.94 2.80 33.07
N ASN A 51 12.89 3.59 32.58
CA ASN A 51 14.04 3.18 31.80
C ASN A 51 14.72 1.97 32.45
N GLU A 52 15.08 0.98 31.64
CA GLU A 52 16.25 0.09 31.77
C GLU A 52 16.04 -1.01 30.72
N VAL A 53 16.97 -1.10 29.76
CA VAL A 53 16.92 -2.05 28.64
C VAL A 53 17.03 -3.47 29.21
N ALA A 54 15.91 -4.20 29.27
CA ALA A 54 15.93 -5.62 29.58
C ALA A 54 16.52 -6.40 28.39
N PRO A 55 17.55 -7.26 28.58
CA PRO A 55 18.05 -8.09 27.50
C PRO A 55 16.99 -9.12 27.12
N VAL A 56 16.36 -8.90 25.97
CA VAL A 56 15.33 -9.81 25.44
C VAL A 56 15.98 -11.15 25.09
N PRO A 57 15.49 -12.28 25.62
CA PRO A 57 15.99 -13.60 25.21
C PRO A 57 15.67 -13.81 23.74
N SER A 58 16.73 -13.93 22.93
CA SER A 58 16.68 -14.21 21.50
C SER A 58 15.84 -15.46 21.21
N LYS A 59 14.60 -15.27 20.74
CA LYS A 59 13.73 -16.37 20.32
C LYS A 59 12.99 -16.02 19.02
N LYS A 60 13.53 -16.64 17.96
CA LYS A 60 13.06 -16.77 16.57
C LYS A 60 13.17 -15.49 15.73
N PRO A 61 13.76 -15.54 14.52
CA PRO A 61 13.66 -14.42 13.60
C PRO A 61 12.17 -14.22 13.33
N ALA A 62 11.62 -13.11 13.82
CA ALA A 62 10.33 -12.65 13.34
C ALA A 62 10.45 -12.51 11.82
N SER A 63 9.45 -12.95 11.06
CA SER A 63 9.41 -12.72 9.62
C SER A 63 9.64 -11.24 9.38
N GLU A 64 10.73 -10.90 8.69
CA GLU A 64 11.11 -9.53 8.41
C GLU A 64 9.94 -8.86 7.67
N ILE A 65 9.42 -7.78 8.25
CA ILE A 65 8.32 -7.03 7.63
C ILE A 65 8.93 -6.37 6.38
N PRO A 66 8.41 -6.65 5.17
CA PRO A 66 8.99 -6.10 3.95
C PRO A 66 8.91 -4.56 3.98
N THR A 67 10.05 -3.93 3.70
CA THR A 67 10.14 -2.47 3.56
C THR A 67 9.55 -2.07 2.20
N PRO A 68 8.67 -1.04 2.13
CA PRO A 68 8.17 -0.57 0.85
C PRO A 68 9.31 -0.06 -0.04
N GLN A 69 9.22 -0.37 -1.33
CA GLN A 69 10.12 0.18 -2.33
C GLN A 69 9.63 1.57 -2.74
N PHE A 70 10.57 2.48 -3.01
CA PHE A 70 10.26 3.76 -3.63
C PHE A 70 10.73 3.73 -5.09
N VAL A 71 10.04 4.51 -5.92
CA VAL A 71 10.33 4.64 -7.35
C VAL A 71 10.67 6.09 -7.64
N ILE A 72 11.68 6.31 -8.47
CA ILE A 72 12.02 7.64 -8.99
C ILE A 72 11.23 7.81 -10.29
N VAL A 73 10.48 8.91 -10.38
CA VAL A 73 9.69 9.24 -11.57
C VAL A 73 10.49 10.24 -12.40
N ASP A 74 10.92 9.82 -13.59
CA ASP A 74 11.82 10.63 -14.45
C ASP A 74 11.22 11.99 -14.84
N THR A 75 9.88 12.08 -14.93
CA THR A 75 9.19 13.32 -15.32
C THR A 75 8.92 14.27 -14.15
N TYR A 76 9.21 13.88 -12.91
CA TYR A 76 8.81 14.62 -11.72
C TYR A 76 9.28 16.08 -11.72
N GLU A 77 10.55 16.32 -12.06
CA GLU A 77 11.13 17.67 -12.11
C GLU A 77 10.57 18.53 -13.26
N ARG A 78 9.99 17.90 -14.29
CA ARG A 78 9.32 18.59 -15.39
C ARG A 78 7.87 18.92 -15.03
N ASP A 79 7.18 17.98 -14.40
CA ASP A 79 5.75 18.07 -14.11
C ASP A 79 5.49 18.96 -12.87
N TYR A 80 6.45 19.03 -11.94
CA TYR A 80 6.36 19.85 -10.74
C TYR A 80 7.53 20.83 -10.63
N SER A 81 7.24 22.11 -10.85
CA SER A 81 8.25 23.17 -10.70
C SER A 81 8.45 23.56 -9.23
N PRO A 82 9.70 23.71 -8.73
CA PRO A 82 10.00 24.06 -7.35
C PRO A 82 9.85 25.59 -7.12
N THR A 83 8.65 26.11 -7.29
CA THR A 83 8.34 27.55 -7.21
C THR A 83 8.03 28.05 -5.79
N PHE A 84 8.00 27.15 -4.80
CA PHE A 84 7.66 27.51 -3.43
C PHE A 84 8.79 28.29 -2.73
N GLY A 85 8.51 29.56 -2.40
CA GLY A 85 9.39 30.38 -1.56
C GLY A 85 9.02 30.28 -0.09
N GLN A 86 9.89 29.69 0.73
CA GLN A 86 9.64 29.51 2.16
C GLN A 86 9.56 30.87 2.90
N PRO A 87 8.44 31.20 3.57
CA PRO A 87 8.33 32.41 4.35
C PRO A 87 9.10 32.30 5.67
N ALA A 88 9.50 33.45 6.23
CA ALA A 88 10.18 33.52 7.53
C ALA A 88 9.30 33.18 8.74
N SER A 89 7.99 33.03 8.54
CA SER A 89 7.02 32.68 9.59
C SER A 89 6.23 31.43 9.20
N TYR A 90 5.58 30.80 10.18
CA TYR A 90 4.75 29.62 9.91
C TYR A 90 3.56 29.95 9.01
N LEU A 91 3.26 29.00 8.12
CA LEU A 91 2.14 29.09 7.20
C LEU A 91 0.83 29.24 7.97
N ARG A 92 0.09 30.31 7.66
CA ARG A 92 -1.26 30.54 8.16
C ARG A 92 -2.23 30.35 7.01
N ALA A 93 -2.71 29.12 6.84
CA ALA A 93 -3.69 28.81 5.80
C ALA A 93 -4.97 29.62 6.02
N ARG A 94 -5.37 30.39 4.99
CA ARG A 94 -6.75 30.85 4.81
C ARG A 94 -7.47 29.76 4.00
N GLY A 95 -8.77 29.56 4.23
CA GLY A 95 -9.54 28.49 3.59
C GLY A 95 -9.37 28.42 2.07
N ALA A 96 -9.39 27.21 1.53
CA ALA A 96 -8.92 26.80 0.20
C ALA A 96 -9.62 27.42 -1.03
N ARG A 97 -10.39 28.50 -0.88
CA ARG A 97 -11.20 29.13 -1.94
C ARG A 97 -10.79 30.54 -2.33
N SER A 98 -9.74 31.11 -1.72
CA SER A 98 -9.19 32.38 -2.21
C SER A 98 -8.18 32.10 -3.34
N GLU A 99 -8.71 31.93 -4.56
CA GLU A 99 -8.18 32.53 -5.79
C GLU A 99 -6.65 32.48 -6.02
N LEU A 100 -6.04 31.31 -5.87
CA LEU A 100 -4.68 31.04 -6.36
C LEU A 100 -4.77 30.29 -7.69
N GLY A 101 -5.27 30.96 -8.72
CA GLY A 101 -5.35 30.43 -10.09
C GLY A 101 -6.73 30.57 -10.73
N GLU A 102 -6.75 30.70 -12.05
CA GLU A 102 -7.96 30.55 -12.85
C GLU A 102 -8.49 29.13 -12.65
N PHE A 103 -9.78 29.01 -12.33
CA PHE A 103 -10.40 27.70 -12.16
C PHE A 103 -10.53 27.03 -13.53
N VAL A 104 -9.76 25.97 -13.75
CA VAL A 104 -9.83 25.14 -14.94
C VAL A 104 -10.75 23.96 -14.65
N GLU A 105 -11.80 23.82 -15.45
CA GLU A 105 -12.83 22.78 -15.27
C GLU A 105 -12.46 21.43 -15.92
N TYR A 106 -11.56 21.46 -16.91
CA TYR A 106 -11.27 20.32 -17.76
C TYR A 106 -9.77 20.23 -18.07
N ASP A 107 -9.20 19.05 -17.82
CA ASP A 107 -7.84 18.70 -18.21
C ASP A 107 -7.91 17.90 -19.52
N LEU A 108 -7.13 18.28 -20.53
CA LEU A 108 -7.07 17.57 -21.81
C LEU A 108 -6.44 16.20 -21.60
N ASP A 109 -7.01 15.18 -22.22
CA ASP A 109 -6.41 13.85 -22.27
C ASP A 109 -5.55 13.65 -23.52
N ASN A 110 -4.98 12.46 -23.65
CA ASN A 110 -4.12 12.13 -24.79
C ASN A 110 -4.85 12.21 -26.14
N GLU A 111 -6.14 11.87 -26.20
CA GLU A 111 -6.92 11.94 -27.44
C GLU A 111 -7.16 13.40 -27.83
N ASP A 112 -7.47 14.24 -26.86
CA ASP A 112 -7.64 15.68 -27.07
C ASP A 112 -6.35 16.36 -27.52
N GLU A 113 -5.22 16.04 -26.88
CA GLU A 113 -3.90 16.58 -27.25
C GLU A 113 -3.51 16.18 -28.69
N ASP A 114 -3.72 14.91 -29.05
CA ASP A 114 -3.45 14.41 -30.40
C ASP A 114 -4.35 15.10 -31.44
N TRP A 115 -5.65 15.22 -31.13
CA TRP A 115 -6.60 15.93 -32.00
C TRP A 115 -6.21 17.40 -32.19
N LEU A 116 -5.87 18.10 -31.10
CA LEU A 116 -5.49 19.51 -31.14
C LEU A 116 -4.22 19.72 -31.96
N TYR A 117 -3.24 18.81 -31.82
CA TYR A 117 -2.01 18.84 -32.61
C TYR A 117 -2.28 18.68 -34.11
N GLU A 118 -3.15 17.76 -34.51
CA GLU A 118 -3.53 17.58 -35.92
C GLU A 118 -4.31 18.78 -36.47
N PHE A 119 -5.21 19.35 -35.66
CA PHE A 119 -6.02 20.49 -36.04
C PHE A 119 -5.17 21.75 -36.30
N ASP A 120 -4.22 22.06 -35.41
CA ASP A 120 -3.33 23.22 -35.53
C ASP A 120 -2.36 23.11 -36.72
N LYS A 121 -1.97 21.89 -37.09
CA LYS A 121 -1.13 21.62 -38.26
C LYS A 121 -1.77 22.13 -39.55
N ASP A 122 -3.09 22.13 -39.63
CA ASP A 122 -3.86 22.66 -40.77
C ASP A 122 -4.00 24.19 -40.76
N LYS A 123 -3.44 24.91 -39.76
CA LYS A 123 -3.56 26.37 -39.55
C LYS A 123 -5.01 26.89 -39.54
N LYS A 124 -5.93 26.09 -39.01
CA LYS A 124 -7.33 26.48 -38.86
C LYS A 124 -7.50 27.22 -37.53
N GLU A 125 -6.93 28.42 -37.41
CA GLU A 125 -7.14 29.24 -36.21
C GLU A 125 -8.64 29.47 -36.02
N LEU A 126 -9.17 28.99 -34.90
CA LEU A 126 -10.56 29.24 -34.54
C LEU A 126 -10.70 30.72 -34.18
N PRO A 127 -11.62 31.46 -34.81
CA PRO A 127 -11.88 32.83 -34.39
C PRO A 127 -12.39 32.82 -32.94
N PRO A 128 -11.99 33.80 -32.10
CA PRO A 128 -12.56 33.93 -30.77
C PRO A 128 -14.08 34.08 -30.86
N GLU A 129 -14.82 33.34 -30.03
CA GLU A 129 -16.27 33.49 -29.94
C GLU A 129 -16.66 34.92 -29.54
N LYS A 130 -17.81 35.37 -30.04
CA LYS A 130 -18.36 36.73 -29.82
C LYS A 130 -19.16 36.83 -28.54
#